data_AF-A0A6H9RYV7-F1
#
_entry.id   AF-A0A6H9RYV7-F1
#
_cell.length_a   1.000
_cell.length_b   1.000
_cell.length_c   1.000
_cell.angle_alpha   90.00
_cell.angle_beta   90.00
_cell.angle_gamma   90.00
#
_symmetry.space_group_name_H-M   'P 1'
#
loop_
_entity.id
_entity.type
_entity.pdbx_description
1 polymer ?
#
loop_
_entity_poly.entity_id
_entity_poly.type
_entity_poly.pdbx_seq_one_letter_code
_entity_poly.pdbx_strand_id
1 'polypeptide(L)'
;PIYICDVMQDVLRGSGIEVMRYALTERLELPDHPALQADEALLFVNYFGLKADYISEVLAVRYGKQLIVDNSQALFSLPQSGIATLYSPRKFVGVADGGWLANAPAGLPQARSSRSQARFGALLGRLEDSPQHHYATFQALEQALENDGVKAMATSTARLLDSIDYHEVARRRIDNLAHLR
;
A
#
# COMPACT_ATOMS: atom_id res chain seq x y z
N PRO A 1 -8.02 1.33 -11.43
CA PRO A 1 -8.34 2.76 -11.66
C PRO A 1 -7.28 3.43 -12.55
N ILE A 2 -7.65 4.46 -13.31
CA ILE A 2 -6.70 5.27 -14.10
C ILE A 2 -5.68 5.97 -13.16
N TYR A 3 -6.14 6.48 -12.03
CA TYR A 3 -5.34 7.21 -11.04
C TYR A 3 -4.59 6.28 -10.08
N ILE A 4 -3.59 5.53 -10.55
CA ILE A 4 -2.82 4.61 -9.71
C ILE A 4 -1.32 4.86 -9.83
N CYS A 5 -0.58 4.56 -8.76
CA CYS A 5 0.88 4.66 -8.73
C CYS A 5 1.52 3.81 -9.85
N ASP A 6 2.56 4.33 -10.49
CA ASP A 6 3.25 3.68 -11.61
C ASP A 6 3.83 2.31 -11.24
N VAL A 7 4.27 2.14 -9.99
CA VAL A 7 4.74 0.84 -9.46
C VAL A 7 3.72 -0.28 -9.69
N MET A 8 2.42 -0.01 -9.51
CA MET A 8 1.38 -1.01 -9.75
C MET A 8 1.22 -1.32 -11.25
N GLN A 9 1.47 -0.33 -12.12
CA GLN A 9 1.40 -0.50 -13.56
C GLN A 9 2.55 -1.38 -14.06
N ASP A 10 3.74 -1.19 -13.52
CA ASP A 10 4.93 -1.94 -13.92
C ASP A 10 4.86 -3.41 -13.49
N VAL A 11 4.35 -3.68 -12.28
CA VAL A 11 4.07 -5.05 -11.81
C VAL A 11 3.10 -5.77 -12.77
N LEU A 12 2.05 -5.08 -13.22
CA LEU A 12 1.04 -5.70 -14.09
C LEU A 12 1.55 -5.93 -15.51
N ARG A 13 2.36 -5.02 -16.08
CA ARG A 13 2.94 -5.16 -17.43
C ARG A 13 3.78 -6.43 -17.59
N GLY A 14 4.45 -6.89 -16.53
CA GLY A 14 5.26 -8.12 -16.55
C GLY A 14 4.51 -9.41 -16.22
N SER A 15 3.23 -9.32 -15.83
CA SER A 15 2.48 -10.46 -15.27
C SER A 15 1.67 -11.28 -16.27
N GLY A 16 1.54 -10.80 -17.52
CA GLY A 16 0.65 -11.42 -18.52
C GLY A 16 -0.84 -11.26 -18.23
N ILE A 17 -1.22 -10.50 -17.20
CA ILE A 17 -2.60 -10.21 -16.82
C ILE A 17 -3.13 -9.07 -17.72
N GLU A 18 -4.30 -9.27 -18.31
CA GLU A 18 -5.01 -8.20 -19.01
C GLU A 18 -5.50 -7.13 -18.01
N VAL A 19 -5.21 -5.86 -18.29
CA VAL A 19 -5.57 -4.76 -17.39
C VAL A 19 -6.59 -3.84 -18.06
N MET A 20 -7.84 -3.93 -17.60
CA MET A 20 -8.89 -2.98 -17.94
C MET A 20 -8.89 -1.81 -16.96
N ARG A 21 -8.78 -0.58 -17.48
CA ARG A 21 -8.77 0.64 -16.66
C ARG A 21 -10.16 1.27 -16.61
N TYR A 22 -10.50 1.82 -15.46
CA TYR A 22 -11.73 2.55 -15.22
C TYR A 22 -11.44 3.96 -14.68
N ALA A 23 -12.28 4.91 -15.07
CA ALA A 23 -12.32 6.25 -14.48
C ALA A 23 -13.06 6.21 -13.13
N LEU A 24 -12.86 7.23 -12.30
CA LEU A 24 -13.61 7.42 -11.06
C LEU A 24 -14.59 8.58 -11.25
N THR A 25 -15.69 8.53 -10.52
CA THR A 25 -16.58 9.70 -10.37
C THR A 25 -15.90 10.78 -9.51
N GLU A 26 -16.48 11.98 -9.46
CA GLU A 26 -16.03 13.06 -8.56
C GLU A 26 -16.05 12.65 -7.08
N ARG A 27 -16.87 11.64 -6.75
CA ARG A 27 -16.92 11.06 -5.42
C ARG A 27 -15.80 10.07 -5.17
N LEU A 28 -14.88 9.80 -6.10
CA LEU A 28 -13.86 8.74 -6.01
C LEU A 28 -14.49 7.33 -5.92
N GLU A 29 -15.58 7.11 -6.65
CA GLU A 29 -16.31 5.84 -6.73
C GLU A 29 -16.30 5.30 -8.16
N LEU A 30 -16.71 4.05 -8.33
CA LEU A 30 -16.86 3.49 -9.68
C LEU A 30 -18.05 4.16 -10.39
N PRO A 31 -17.92 4.58 -11.65
CA PRO A 31 -19.05 5.11 -12.43
C PRO A 31 -20.10 4.01 -12.66
N ASP A 32 -19.62 2.81 -12.96
CA ASP A 32 -20.43 1.61 -13.15
C ASP A 32 -19.79 0.43 -12.41
N HIS A 33 -20.60 -0.58 -12.11
CA HIS A 33 -20.14 -1.77 -11.41
C HIS A 33 -20.14 -2.97 -12.36
N PRO A 34 -19.01 -3.24 -13.04
CA PRO A 34 -18.95 -4.30 -14.04
C PRO A 34 -19.20 -5.65 -13.38
N ALA A 35 -19.83 -6.56 -14.12
CA ALA A 35 -19.84 -7.97 -13.77
C ALA A 35 -18.46 -8.56 -14.09
N LEU A 36 -17.90 -9.34 -13.16
CA LEU A 36 -16.59 -9.96 -13.33
C LEU A 36 -16.75 -11.44 -13.73
N GLN A 37 -15.93 -11.90 -14.65
CA GLN A 37 -15.75 -13.33 -14.94
C GLN A 37 -15.01 -14.02 -13.79
N ALA A 38 -15.02 -15.36 -13.75
CA ALA A 38 -14.45 -16.13 -12.64
C ALA A 38 -12.94 -15.92 -12.42
N ASP A 39 -12.21 -15.55 -13.47
CA ASP A 39 -10.77 -15.27 -13.50
C ASP A 39 -10.45 -13.77 -13.43
N GLU A 40 -11.46 -12.92 -13.26
CA GLU A 40 -11.30 -11.48 -13.14
C GLU A 40 -11.34 -11.02 -11.68
N ALA A 41 -10.61 -9.94 -11.39
CA ALA A 41 -10.62 -9.28 -10.10
C ALA A 41 -10.70 -7.75 -10.28
N LEU A 42 -11.41 -7.10 -9.37
CA LEU A 42 -11.45 -5.65 -9.25
C LEU A 42 -10.40 -5.19 -8.24
N LEU A 43 -9.39 -4.46 -8.70
CA LEU A 43 -8.51 -3.68 -7.82
C LEU A 43 -9.10 -2.29 -7.59
N PHE A 44 -9.42 -1.97 -6.33
CA PHE A 44 -9.92 -0.67 -5.91
C PHE A 44 -8.96 0.01 -4.92
N VAL A 45 -8.63 1.27 -5.17
CA VAL A 45 -7.74 2.06 -4.30
C VAL A 45 -8.61 2.87 -3.33
N ASN A 46 -8.36 2.70 -2.03
CA ASN A 46 -8.99 3.52 -1.00
C ASN A 46 -8.26 4.87 -0.89
N TYR A 47 -8.56 5.78 -1.81
CA TYR A 47 -7.92 7.09 -1.86
C TYR A 47 -8.09 7.84 -0.55
N PHE A 48 -6.95 8.20 0.05
CA PHE A 48 -6.85 8.95 1.31
C PHE A 48 -7.62 8.35 2.49
N GLY A 49 -8.05 7.09 2.42
CA GLY A 49 -8.89 6.46 3.44
C GLY A 49 -10.35 6.92 3.46
N LEU A 50 -10.83 7.59 2.40
CA LEU A 50 -12.17 8.19 2.36
C LEU A 50 -13.29 7.21 1.96
N LYS A 51 -12.95 5.96 1.63
CA LYS A 51 -13.89 5.00 1.01
C LYS A 51 -14.13 3.73 1.80
N ALA A 52 -13.90 3.77 3.11
CA ALA A 52 -14.17 2.62 3.98
C ALA A 52 -15.62 2.11 3.85
N ASP A 53 -16.61 3.00 3.91
CA ASP A 53 -18.03 2.63 3.83
C ASP A 53 -18.40 2.11 2.43
N TYR A 54 -18.00 2.82 1.37
CA TYR A 54 -18.21 2.37 0.00
C TYR A 54 -17.58 0.99 -0.27
N ILE A 55 -16.36 0.76 0.24
CA ILE A 55 -15.69 -0.54 0.13
C ILE A 55 -16.47 -1.62 0.87
N SER A 56 -16.88 -1.38 2.12
CA SER A 56 -17.51 -2.40 2.96
C SER A 56 -18.97 -2.68 2.60
N GLU A 57 -19.75 -1.65 2.30
CA GLU A 57 -21.20 -1.76 2.09
C GLU A 57 -21.57 -2.01 0.63
N VAL A 58 -20.72 -1.61 -0.33
CA VAL A 58 -21.02 -1.73 -1.76
C VAL A 58 -20.09 -2.73 -2.44
N LEU A 59 -18.78 -2.47 -2.44
CA LEU A 59 -17.84 -3.27 -3.22
C LEU A 59 -17.66 -4.68 -2.64
N ALA A 60 -17.49 -4.80 -1.33
CA ALA A 60 -17.28 -6.08 -0.66
C ALA A 60 -18.49 -6.99 -0.81
N VAL A 61 -19.70 -6.44 -0.66
CA VAL A 61 -20.96 -7.17 -0.84
C VAL A 61 -21.11 -7.67 -2.28
N ARG A 62 -20.72 -6.86 -3.26
CA ARG A 62 -20.88 -7.20 -4.69
C ARG A 62 -19.83 -8.16 -5.22
N TYR A 63 -18.57 -7.97 -4.84
CA TYR A 63 -17.43 -8.64 -5.49
C TYR A 63 -16.79 -9.72 -4.62
N GLY A 64 -17.00 -9.68 -3.29
CA GLY A 64 -16.44 -10.67 -2.37
C GLY A 64 -14.94 -10.91 -2.61
N LYS A 65 -14.56 -12.16 -2.84
CA LYS A 65 -13.17 -12.58 -3.06
C LYS A 65 -12.52 -12.04 -4.34
N GLN A 66 -13.31 -11.54 -5.29
CA GLN A 66 -12.81 -10.92 -6.51
C GLN A 66 -12.45 -9.44 -6.29
N LEU A 67 -12.67 -8.89 -5.10
CA LEU A 67 -12.19 -7.57 -4.72
C LEU A 67 -10.78 -7.64 -4.15
N ILE A 68 -9.91 -6.76 -4.63
CA ILE A 68 -8.62 -6.45 -4.04
C ILE A 68 -8.62 -4.97 -3.66
N VAL A 69 -8.29 -4.67 -2.41
CA VAL A 69 -8.26 -3.29 -1.91
C VAL A 69 -6.81 -2.82 -1.75
N ASP A 70 -6.48 -1.68 -2.34
CA ASP A 70 -5.23 -0.97 -2.12
C ASP A 70 -5.43 0.14 -1.08
N ASN A 71 -4.99 -0.15 0.14
CA ASN A 71 -4.92 0.78 1.28
C ASN A 71 -3.52 1.40 1.43
N SER A 72 -2.72 1.49 0.37
CA SER A 72 -1.42 2.16 0.43
C SER A 72 -1.54 3.64 0.84
N GLN A 73 -2.70 4.27 0.64
CA GLN A 73 -3.00 5.62 1.11
C GLN A 73 -3.94 5.66 2.33
N ALA A 74 -4.21 4.51 2.94
CA ALA A 74 -5.26 4.33 3.95
C ALA A 74 -4.81 3.37 5.06
N LEU A 75 -3.62 3.62 5.62
CA LEU A 75 -3.00 2.69 6.61
C LEU A 75 -3.90 2.36 7.80
N PHE A 76 -4.71 3.32 8.24
CA PHE A 76 -5.59 3.17 9.41
C PHE A 76 -6.98 2.63 9.08
N SER A 77 -7.29 2.37 7.81
CA SER A 77 -8.53 1.71 7.42
C SER A 77 -8.45 0.22 7.70
N LEU A 78 -9.48 -0.35 8.31
CA LEU A 78 -9.54 -1.78 8.61
C LEU A 78 -9.78 -2.60 7.33
N PRO A 79 -9.11 -3.75 7.17
CA PRO A 79 -9.37 -4.64 6.06
C PRO A 79 -10.73 -5.33 6.23
N GLN A 80 -11.41 -5.60 5.11
CA GLN A 80 -12.64 -6.37 5.11
C GLN A 80 -12.32 -7.87 5.14
N SER A 81 -13.03 -8.64 5.99
CA SER A 81 -12.77 -10.08 6.14
C SER A 81 -12.86 -10.81 4.80
N GLY A 82 -11.87 -11.65 4.50
CA GLY A 82 -11.80 -12.43 3.26
C GLY A 82 -11.48 -11.64 1.99
N ILE A 83 -11.22 -10.33 2.10
CA ILE A 83 -10.84 -9.46 0.97
C ILE A 83 -9.36 -9.11 1.07
N ALA A 84 -8.60 -9.48 0.05
CA ALA A 84 -7.17 -9.20 -0.04
C ALA A 84 -6.93 -7.69 0.00
N THR A 85 -6.17 -7.23 1.00
CA THR A 85 -5.95 -5.79 1.22
C THR A 85 -4.46 -5.49 1.35
N LEU A 86 -3.97 -4.59 0.51
CA LEU A 86 -2.57 -4.16 0.45
C LEU A 86 -2.36 -2.87 1.25
N TYR A 87 -1.26 -2.78 2.01
CA TYR A 87 -0.88 -1.60 2.76
C TYR A 87 0.56 -1.19 2.48
N SER A 88 0.82 0.11 2.56
CA SER A 88 2.17 0.69 2.50
C SER A 88 2.43 1.49 3.78
N PRO A 89 2.95 0.86 4.86
CA PRO A 89 3.21 1.55 6.11
C PRO A 89 4.28 2.64 5.94
N ARG A 90 5.19 2.48 4.97
CA ARG A 90 6.26 3.44 4.66
C ARG A 90 5.77 4.85 4.35
N LYS A 91 4.54 5.01 3.85
CA LYS A 91 3.95 6.33 3.60
C LYS A 91 3.52 7.06 4.86
N PHE A 92 3.54 6.40 6.01
CA PHE A 92 3.00 6.92 7.28
C PHE A 92 4.00 6.87 8.43
N VAL A 93 4.94 5.92 8.41
CA VAL A 93 5.90 5.69 9.49
C VAL A 93 7.32 5.52 8.97
N GLY A 94 8.32 5.72 9.84
CA GLY A 94 9.74 5.78 9.50
C GLY A 94 10.41 4.43 9.22
N VAL A 95 9.94 3.69 8.22
CA VAL A 95 10.61 2.49 7.68
C VAL A 95 11.21 2.76 6.31
N ALA A 96 12.29 2.05 5.97
CA ALA A 96 12.95 2.20 4.66
C ALA A 96 12.21 1.49 3.52
N ASP A 97 11.49 0.42 3.84
CA ASP A 97 10.70 -0.39 2.92
C ASP A 97 9.53 -1.05 3.69
N GLY A 98 8.76 -1.88 2.98
CA GLY A 98 7.76 -2.75 3.60
C GLY A 98 6.35 -2.52 3.06
N GLY A 99 5.56 -3.57 3.16
CA GLY A 99 4.14 -3.62 2.82
C GLY A 99 3.48 -4.74 3.58
N TRP A 100 2.18 -4.61 3.84
CA TRP A 100 1.38 -5.68 4.40
C TRP A 100 0.34 -6.15 3.40
N LEU A 101 0.06 -7.45 3.44
CA LEU A 101 -1.07 -8.06 2.76
C LEU A 101 -1.96 -8.70 3.84
N ALA A 102 -3.13 -8.12 4.06
CA ALA A 102 -4.16 -8.71 4.91
C ALA A 102 -5.08 -9.61 4.07
N ASN A 103 -5.60 -10.67 4.70
CA ASN A 103 -6.47 -11.68 4.06
C ASN A 103 -5.88 -12.24 2.76
N ALA A 104 -4.59 -12.59 2.81
CA ALA A 104 -3.89 -13.19 1.69
C ALA A 104 -4.66 -14.41 1.13
N PRO A 105 -4.77 -14.54 -0.20
CA PRO A 105 -5.28 -15.76 -0.82
C PRO A 105 -4.48 -16.99 -0.37
N ALA A 106 -5.17 -18.13 -0.26
CA ALA A 106 -4.51 -19.39 0.03
C ALA A 106 -3.54 -19.77 -1.11
N GLY A 107 -2.42 -20.40 -0.76
CA GLY A 107 -1.48 -20.92 -1.75
C GLY A 107 -0.52 -19.88 -2.35
N LEU A 108 -0.44 -18.67 -1.81
CA LEU A 108 0.63 -17.74 -2.21
C LEU A 108 2.02 -18.36 -1.92
N PRO A 109 2.96 -18.26 -2.87
CA PRO A 109 4.30 -18.79 -2.68
C PRO A 109 5.01 -18.04 -1.54
N GLN A 110 5.80 -18.77 -0.77
CA GLN A 110 6.66 -18.13 0.23
C GLN A 110 7.76 -17.32 -0.47
N ALA A 111 7.76 -16.01 -0.24
CA ALA A 111 8.80 -15.13 -0.72
C ALA A 111 10.06 -15.24 0.15
N ARG A 112 11.23 -15.14 -0.47
CA ARG A 112 12.50 -15.10 0.28
C ARG A 112 12.56 -13.81 1.12
N SER A 113 13.11 -13.90 2.33
CA SER A 113 13.32 -12.71 3.17
C SER A 113 14.21 -11.69 2.49
N SER A 114 13.81 -10.42 2.56
CA SER A 114 14.63 -9.28 2.19
C SER A 114 15.64 -8.91 3.29
N ARG A 115 16.54 -7.97 2.98
CA ARG A 115 17.48 -7.35 3.92
C ARG A 115 17.41 -5.84 3.79
N SER A 116 16.99 -5.16 4.84
CA SER A 116 16.74 -3.71 4.80
C SER A 116 17.83 -2.86 5.44
N GLN A 117 18.88 -3.46 5.99
CA GLN A 117 19.96 -2.74 6.69
C GLN A 117 20.53 -1.59 5.87
N ALA A 118 20.93 -1.83 4.62
CA ALA A 118 21.46 -0.79 3.73
C ALA A 118 20.41 0.28 3.38
N ARG A 119 19.13 -0.11 3.30
CA ARG A 119 18.02 0.79 2.96
C ARG A 119 17.75 1.79 4.08
N PHE A 120 17.95 1.39 5.34
CA PHE A 120 17.87 2.31 6.48
C PHE A 120 18.98 3.36 6.49
N GLY A 121 20.10 3.16 5.78
CA GLY A 121 21.22 4.10 5.75
C GLY A 121 20.80 5.52 5.36
N ALA A 122 20.01 5.67 4.30
CA ALA A 122 19.53 6.99 3.87
C ALA A 122 18.54 7.63 4.86
N LEU A 123 17.78 6.84 5.62
CA LEU A 123 16.88 7.37 6.64
C LEU A 123 17.65 7.81 7.89
N LEU A 124 18.59 6.99 8.35
CA LEU A 124 19.41 7.28 9.52
C LEU A 124 20.31 8.49 9.28
N GLY A 125 20.93 8.58 8.10
CA GLY A 125 21.77 9.72 7.75
C GLY A 125 21.02 11.07 7.79
N ARG A 126 19.71 11.09 7.46
CA ARG A 126 18.87 12.29 7.55
C ARG A 126 18.53 12.72 8.98
N LEU A 127 18.80 11.88 9.97
CA LEU A 127 18.70 12.26 11.39
C LEU A 127 19.98 12.95 11.88
N GLU A 128 21.11 12.70 11.22
CA GLU A 128 22.43 13.24 11.59
C GLU A 128 22.80 14.48 10.75
N ASP A 129 22.44 14.48 9.47
CA ASP A 129 22.75 15.53 8.50
C ASP A 129 21.51 16.17 7.88
N SER A 130 21.72 17.27 7.14
CA SER A 130 20.65 17.85 6.32
C SER A 130 20.11 16.84 5.29
N PRO A 131 18.79 16.84 5.02
CA PRO A 131 18.18 15.90 4.08
C PRO A 131 18.80 15.85 2.69
N GLN A 132 19.38 16.96 2.23
CA GLN A 132 19.99 17.10 0.91
C GLN A 132 21.22 16.21 0.73
N HIS A 133 22.03 15.97 1.78
CA HIS A 133 23.23 15.14 1.70
C HIS A 133 22.91 13.67 1.39
N HIS A 134 21.74 13.19 1.81
CA HIS A 134 21.34 11.78 1.65
C HIS A 134 20.35 11.58 0.50
N TYR A 135 20.02 12.63 -0.26
CA TYR A 135 19.01 12.56 -1.31
C TYR A 135 19.41 11.63 -2.47
N ALA A 136 20.65 11.72 -2.96
CA ALA A 136 21.14 10.85 -4.03
C ALA A 136 21.14 9.38 -3.60
N THR A 137 21.57 9.10 -2.36
CA THR A 137 21.52 7.75 -1.76
C THR A 137 20.09 7.24 -1.67
N PHE A 138 19.14 8.08 -1.23
CA PHE A 138 17.73 7.73 -1.19
C PHE A 138 17.20 7.36 -2.58
N GLN A 139 17.47 8.19 -3.61
CA GLN A 139 17.05 7.90 -4.99
C GLN A 139 17.61 6.58 -5.52
N ALA A 140 18.88 6.29 -5.27
CA ALA A 140 19.50 5.02 -5.67
C ALA A 140 18.85 3.81 -4.97
N LEU A 141 18.48 3.95 -3.69
CA LEU A 141 17.77 2.91 -2.94
C LEU A 141 16.35 2.68 -3.46
N GLU A 142 15.62 3.73 -3.85
CA GLU A 142 14.31 3.62 -4.48
C GLU A 142 14.39 2.83 -5.79
N GLN A 143 15.32 3.20 -6.67
CA GLN A 143 15.50 2.53 -7.96
C GLN A 143 15.92 1.06 -7.77
N ALA A 144 16.76 0.77 -6.77
CA ALA A 144 17.12 -0.61 -6.44
C ALA A 144 15.92 -1.41 -5.92
N LEU A 145 15.03 -0.79 -5.14
CA LEU A 145 13.85 -1.43 -4.59
C LEU A 145 12.83 -1.80 -5.69
N GLU A 146 12.62 -0.92 -6.67
CA GLU A 146 11.75 -1.19 -7.83
C GLU A 146 12.15 -2.46 -8.59
N ASN A 147 13.46 -2.76 -8.65
CA ASN A 147 14.01 -3.91 -9.37
C ASN A 147 14.21 -5.16 -8.49
N ASP A 148 13.90 -5.10 -7.19
CA ASP A 148 14.24 -6.18 -6.25
C ASP A 148 13.22 -7.34 -6.22
N GLY A 149 12.08 -7.17 -6.90
CA GLY A 149 10.99 -8.12 -6.94
C GLY A 149 10.27 -8.30 -5.59
N VAL A 150 9.28 -9.20 -5.56
CA VAL A 150 8.52 -9.48 -4.32
C VAL A 150 9.35 -10.32 -3.35
N LYS A 151 9.58 -9.79 -2.16
CA LYS A 151 10.30 -10.44 -1.06
C LYS A 151 9.51 -10.37 0.23
N ALA A 152 9.72 -11.33 1.12
CA ALA A 152 9.20 -11.26 2.47
C ALA A 152 9.87 -10.10 3.23
N MET A 153 9.12 -9.44 4.10
CA MET A 153 9.59 -8.30 4.89
C MET A 153 10.79 -8.70 5.74
N ALA A 154 11.84 -7.87 5.74
CA ALA A 154 13.01 -8.10 6.57
C ALA A 154 12.65 -8.02 8.05
N THR A 155 13.31 -8.83 8.88
CA THR A 155 13.11 -8.83 10.34
C THR A 155 13.34 -7.45 10.97
N SER A 156 14.28 -6.65 10.46
CA SER A 156 14.52 -5.29 10.94
C SER A 156 13.32 -4.37 10.69
N THR A 157 12.74 -4.43 9.50
CA THR A 157 11.55 -3.64 9.13
C THR A 157 10.35 -4.09 9.95
N ALA A 158 10.12 -5.40 10.06
CA ALA A 158 9.02 -5.96 10.85
C ALA A 158 9.09 -5.52 12.32
N ARG A 159 10.26 -5.66 12.97
CA ARG A 159 10.44 -5.23 14.37
C ARG A 159 10.18 -3.74 14.59
N LEU A 160 10.56 -2.89 13.63
CA LEU A 160 10.31 -1.46 13.73
C LEU A 160 8.83 -1.13 13.56
N LEU A 161 8.13 -1.83 12.65
CA LEU A 161 6.68 -1.67 12.52
C LEU A 161 5.95 -2.16 13.77
N ASP A 162 6.36 -3.30 14.33
CA ASP A 162 5.77 -3.88 15.54
C ASP A 162 5.98 -3.01 16.79
N SER A 163 6.98 -2.13 16.80
CA SER A 163 7.27 -1.25 17.95
C SER A 163 6.49 0.07 17.92
N ILE A 164 5.66 0.32 16.90
CA ILE A 164 4.93 1.58 16.74
C ILE A 164 3.58 1.53 17.46
N ASP A 165 3.29 2.56 18.25
CA ASP A 165 1.95 2.82 18.73
C ASP A 165 1.10 3.48 17.63
N TYR A 166 0.42 2.65 16.84
CA TYR A 166 -0.43 3.12 15.74
C TYR A 166 -1.63 3.94 16.22
N HIS A 167 -2.12 3.72 17.45
CA HIS A 167 -3.21 4.50 18.00
C HIS A 167 -2.75 5.94 18.26
N GLU A 168 -1.57 6.11 18.86
CA GLU A 168 -0.97 7.43 19.07
C GLU A 168 -0.64 8.13 17.76
N VAL A 169 -0.11 7.42 16.76
CA VAL A 169 0.14 7.99 15.43
C VAL A 169 -1.17 8.48 14.80
N ALA A 170 -2.25 7.68 14.85
CA ALA A 170 -3.54 8.07 14.31
C ALA A 170 -4.10 9.32 15.01
N ARG A 171 -4.07 9.32 16.36
CA ARG A 171 -4.52 10.44 17.19
C ARG A 171 -3.79 11.74 16.83
N ARG A 172 -2.45 11.71 16.81
CA ARG A 172 -1.64 12.90 16.46
C ARG A 172 -1.94 13.44 15.06
N ARG A 173 -2.25 12.57 14.09
CA ARG A 173 -2.60 13.03 12.73
C ARG A 173 -3.93 13.77 12.71
N ILE A 174 -4.91 13.32 13.51
CA ILE A 174 -6.20 14.01 13.66
C ILE A 174 -6.00 15.36 14.36
N ASP A 175 -5.22 15.39 15.43
CA ASP A 175 -4.90 16.64 16.15
C ASP A 175 -4.20 17.65 15.22
N ASN A 176 -3.21 17.20 14.45
CA ASN A 176 -2.51 18.06 13.47
C ASN A 176 -3.48 18.63 12.42
N LEU A 177 -4.45 17.84 11.95
CA LEU A 177 -5.47 18.32 11.02
C LEU A 177 -6.37 19.39 11.65
N ALA A 178 -6.70 19.25 12.94
CA ALA A 178 -7.50 20.23 13.65
C ALA A 178 -6.82 21.61 13.76
N HIS A 179 -5.48 21.66 13.71
CA HIS A 179 -4.71 22.91 13.68
C HIS A 179 -4.70 23.62 12.32
N LEU A 180 -5.14 22.95 11.24
CA LEU A 180 -5.24 23.53 9.90
C LEU A 180 -6.65 24.07 9.59
N ARG A 181 -7.57 24.00 10.55
CA ARG A 181 -8.95 24.49 10.45
C ARG A 181 -9.11 25.88 11.03
#